data_AF-A0A2N8MR19-F1
#
_entry.id   AF-A0A2N8MR19-F1
#
_cell.length_a   1.000
_cell.length_b   1.000
_cell.length_c   1.000
_cell.angle_alpha   90.00
_cell.angle_beta   90.00
_cell.angle_gamma   90.00
#
_symmetry.space_group_name_H-M   'P 1'
#
loop_
_entity.id
_entity.type
_entity.pdbx_description
1 polymer ?
#
loop_
_entity_poly.entity_id
_entity_poly.type
_entity_poly.pdbx_seq_one_letter_code
_entity_poly.pdbx_strand_id
1 'polypeptide(L)'
;MSESGYVWPETYMTRRDLFRVLSYAAGAVAVTGAIGLALRIGGSRSDWFGDGIAAETALLAGGLVGTVIADRRGRVNARRFDATFAAAKAIEDPLSAKALRMELDEIAGDLETRRLSPLGHRAFLWTIFWGAVLAAGAAGALRAMADSSLPTYDTNSAGHGLLVLGSILALALGAVIGVNSLLAATRWPRRYRSVVTTGWREARATGRPRTLASRRGSPADLRLDFPDGSETHVSTWDSTCHVVRPYRDRHDVPVWVGGEGQDMVVLFPRGRFSAKRYAVPAAWMPGARTDP
;
A
#
# COMPACT_ATOMS: atom_id res chain seq x y z
N MET A 1 12.51 33.09 21.98
CA MET A 1 12.71 31.88 21.16
C MET A 1 11.37 31.53 20.56
N SER A 2 11.18 31.78 19.26
CA SER A 2 9.94 31.43 18.56
C SER A 2 9.79 29.91 18.55
N GLU A 3 8.61 29.41 18.92
CA GLU A 3 8.20 28.01 18.72
C GLU A 3 8.42 27.66 17.24
N SER A 4 9.56 27.03 16.93
CA SER A 4 9.81 26.49 15.61
C SER A 4 8.86 25.31 15.47
N GLY A 5 7.72 25.54 14.81
CA GLY A 5 6.66 24.56 14.64
C GLY A 5 7.25 23.23 14.18
N TYR A 6 7.27 22.25 15.09
CA TYR A 6 7.77 20.91 14.81
C TYR A 6 6.88 20.31 13.72
N VAL A 7 7.37 20.33 12.48
CA VAL A 7 6.64 19.76 11.35
C VAL A 7 6.77 18.24 11.47
N TRP A 8 5.70 17.62 11.95
CA TRP A 8 5.64 16.17 12.16
C TRP A 8 6.05 15.40 10.88
N PRO A 9 6.83 14.30 11.02
CA PRO A 9 7.24 13.44 9.91
C PRO A 9 6.07 12.99 9.00
N GLU A 10 4.87 12.91 9.58
CA GLU A 10 3.59 12.60 8.93
C GLU A 10 3.31 13.52 7.72
N THR A 11 3.60 14.82 7.84
CA THR A 11 3.36 15.81 6.77
C THR A 11 4.20 15.53 5.53
N TYR A 12 5.48 15.14 5.72
CA TYR A 12 6.38 14.81 4.62
C TYR A 12 6.02 13.45 4.00
N MET A 13 5.48 12.51 4.78
CA MET A 13 5.03 11.21 4.31
C MET A 13 3.74 11.26 3.48
N THR A 14 2.69 11.93 3.96
CA THR A 14 1.45 12.10 3.19
C THR A 14 1.74 12.77 1.86
N ARG A 15 2.62 13.78 1.86
CA ARG A 15 3.11 14.41 0.63
C ARG A 15 3.88 13.43 -0.25
N ARG A 16 4.80 12.63 0.29
CA ARG A 16 5.55 11.62 -0.48
C ARG A 16 4.63 10.60 -1.15
N ASP A 17 3.71 10.02 -0.40
CA ASP A 17 2.86 8.94 -0.89
C ASP A 17 1.83 9.48 -1.89
N LEU A 18 1.29 10.68 -1.64
CA LEU A 18 0.52 11.44 -2.64
C LEU A 18 1.34 11.65 -3.92
N PHE A 19 2.58 12.12 -3.82
CA PHE A 19 3.44 12.32 -4.99
C PHE A 19 3.83 11.01 -5.70
N ARG A 20 3.86 9.87 -5.01
CA ARG A 20 4.04 8.57 -5.67
C ARG A 20 2.80 8.15 -6.46
N VAL A 21 1.61 8.29 -5.86
CA VAL A 21 0.35 8.01 -6.56
C VAL A 21 0.20 8.94 -7.77
N LEU A 22 0.49 10.24 -7.60
CA LEU A 22 0.49 11.20 -8.71
C LEU A 22 1.54 10.86 -9.77
N SER A 23 2.72 10.36 -9.37
CA SER A 23 3.74 9.90 -10.32
C SER A 23 3.28 8.69 -11.13
N TYR A 24 2.63 7.70 -10.50
CA TYR A 24 2.08 6.56 -11.23
C TYR A 24 0.92 6.95 -12.14
N ALA A 25 0.02 7.83 -11.69
CA ALA A 25 -1.06 8.34 -12.51
C ALA A 25 -0.54 9.14 -13.72
N ALA A 26 0.42 10.05 -13.50
CA ALA A 26 1.06 10.81 -14.58
C ALA A 26 1.87 9.90 -15.53
N GLY A 27 2.52 8.86 -15.00
CA GLY A 27 3.25 7.88 -15.79
C GLY A 27 2.32 7.06 -16.68
N ALA A 28 1.14 6.68 -16.18
CA ALA A 28 0.12 6.04 -16.98
C ALA A 28 -0.34 6.95 -18.14
N VAL A 29 -0.60 8.24 -17.87
CA VAL A 29 -0.91 9.23 -18.91
C VAL A 29 0.21 9.37 -19.95
N ALA A 30 1.48 9.36 -19.50
CA ALA A 30 2.63 9.42 -20.40
C ALA A 30 2.70 8.20 -21.32
N VAL A 31 2.48 7.00 -20.78
CA VAL A 31 2.48 5.74 -21.54
C VAL A 31 1.35 5.75 -22.56
N THR A 32 0.16 6.23 -22.19
CA THR A 32 -0.96 6.41 -23.12
C THR A 32 -0.58 7.32 -24.29
N GLY A 33 0.01 8.50 -24.01
CA GLY A 33 0.47 9.41 -25.05
C GLY A 33 1.62 8.85 -25.91
N ALA A 34 2.54 8.08 -25.33
CA ALA A 34 3.65 7.45 -26.07
C ALA A 34 3.12 6.42 -27.07
N ILE A 35 2.14 5.61 -26.64
CA ILE A 35 1.51 4.59 -27.47
C ILE A 35 0.68 5.25 -28.58
N GLY A 36 -0.09 6.29 -28.26
CA GLY A 36 -0.81 7.09 -29.26
C GLY A 36 0.13 7.69 -30.31
N LEU A 37 1.28 8.22 -29.88
CA LEU A 37 2.30 8.78 -30.78
C LEU A 37 2.97 7.71 -31.65
N ALA A 38 3.37 6.57 -31.07
CA ALA A 38 4.02 5.47 -31.79
C ALA A 38 3.11 4.86 -32.86
N LEU A 39 1.82 4.67 -32.56
CA LEU A 39 0.83 4.19 -33.51
C LEU A 39 0.64 5.16 -34.68
N ARG A 40 0.66 6.48 -34.43
CA ARG A 40 0.56 7.51 -35.48
C ARG A 40 1.79 7.61 -36.35
N ILE A 41 2.99 7.40 -35.80
CA ILE A 41 4.25 7.37 -36.57
C ILE A 41 4.30 6.13 -37.48
N GLY A 42 3.71 5.01 -37.05
CA GLY A 42 3.67 3.75 -37.81
C GLY A 42 2.59 3.65 -38.89
N GLY A 43 1.57 4.51 -38.89
CA GLY A 43 0.47 4.51 -39.86
C GLY A 43 0.73 5.36 -41.12
N SER A 44 0.29 4.90 -42.30
CA SER A 44 0.49 5.64 -43.57
C SER A 44 -0.51 6.79 -43.76
N ARG A 45 0.02 8.03 -43.70
CA ARG A 45 -0.49 9.35 -44.17
C ARG A 45 -1.99 9.55 -44.50
N SER A 46 -2.63 10.44 -43.73
CA SER A 46 -3.16 11.75 -44.21
C SER A 46 -3.62 12.68 -43.06
N ASP A 47 -3.85 12.15 -41.84
CA ASP A 47 -4.30 12.95 -40.67
C ASP A 47 -3.17 13.63 -39.87
N TRP A 48 -2.01 13.86 -40.49
CA TRP A 48 -0.79 14.30 -39.80
C TRP A 48 -0.85 15.74 -39.27
N PHE A 49 -1.79 16.57 -39.74
CA PHE A 49 -1.71 18.04 -39.57
C PHE A 49 -2.80 18.71 -38.73
N GLY A 50 -3.77 17.97 -38.19
CA GLY A 50 -4.90 18.57 -37.45
C GLY A 50 -4.66 18.73 -35.96
N ASP A 51 -5.15 17.79 -35.16
CA ASP A 51 -5.18 17.95 -33.69
C ASP A 51 -4.60 16.74 -32.94
N GLY A 52 -4.40 15.62 -33.62
CA GLY A 52 -4.05 14.34 -33.01
C GLY A 52 -2.61 14.27 -32.47
N ILE A 53 -1.61 14.68 -33.27
CA ILE A 53 -0.20 14.61 -32.85
C ILE A 53 0.07 15.60 -31.71
N ALA A 54 -0.49 16.81 -31.80
CA ALA A 54 -0.34 17.81 -30.75
C ALA A 54 -0.94 17.31 -29.42
N ALA A 55 -2.12 16.68 -29.45
CA ALA A 55 -2.75 16.11 -28.26
C ALA A 55 -1.93 14.95 -27.66
N GLU A 56 -1.49 13.98 -28.47
CA GLU A 56 -0.68 12.84 -27.97
C GLU A 56 0.70 13.30 -27.46
N THR A 57 1.33 14.25 -28.15
CA THR A 57 2.59 14.86 -27.71
C THR A 57 2.39 15.64 -26.41
N ALA A 58 1.26 16.33 -26.25
CA ALA A 58 0.92 17.03 -25.00
C ALA A 58 0.64 16.06 -23.85
N LEU A 59 -0.04 14.93 -24.10
CA LEU A 59 -0.27 13.88 -23.09
C LEU A 59 1.04 13.20 -22.67
N LEU A 60 1.89 12.86 -23.64
CA LEU A 60 3.22 12.29 -23.40
C LEU A 60 4.09 13.26 -22.59
N ALA A 61 4.25 14.49 -23.08
CA ALA A 61 5.08 15.50 -22.43
C ALA A 61 4.53 15.87 -21.05
N GLY A 62 3.22 16.10 -20.92
CA GLY A 62 2.55 16.42 -19.67
C GLY A 62 2.65 15.29 -18.65
N GLY A 63 2.46 14.04 -19.08
CA GLY A 63 2.63 12.84 -18.24
C GLY A 63 4.07 12.65 -17.78
N LEU A 64 5.06 12.79 -18.68
CA LEU A 64 6.48 12.68 -18.34
C LEU A 64 6.91 13.79 -17.35
N VAL A 65 6.54 15.03 -17.63
CA VAL A 65 6.82 16.17 -16.75
C VAL A 65 6.15 15.96 -15.38
N GLY A 66 4.88 15.54 -15.36
CA GLY A 66 4.15 15.21 -14.13
C GLY A 66 4.84 14.11 -13.32
N THR A 67 5.26 13.03 -13.98
CA THR A 67 5.98 11.90 -13.37
C THR A 67 7.29 12.36 -12.75
N VAL A 68 8.10 13.12 -13.50
CA VAL A 68 9.42 13.59 -13.04
C VAL A 68 9.28 14.57 -11.88
N ILE A 69 8.33 15.52 -11.94
CA ILE A 69 8.09 16.48 -10.85
C ILE A 69 7.59 15.76 -9.60
N ALA A 70 6.62 14.86 -9.75
CA ALA A 70 6.04 14.12 -8.65
C ALA A 70 7.09 13.18 -8.01
N ASP A 71 7.86 12.45 -8.81
CA ASP A 71 8.94 11.60 -8.31
C ASP A 71 10.06 12.40 -7.62
N ARG A 72 10.49 13.54 -8.20
CA ARG A 72 11.48 14.42 -7.58
C ARG A 72 10.99 14.96 -6.24
N ARG A 73 9.73 15.41 -6.16
CA ARG A 73 9.11 15.86 -4.90
C ARG A 73 8.95 14.71 -3.91
N GLY A 74 8.63 13.51 -4.37
CA GLY A 74 8.60 12.28 -3.57
C GLY A 74 9.96 11.97 -2.96
N ARG A 75 11.04 12.02 -3.75
CA ARG A 75 12.42 11.80 -3.29
C ARG A 75 12.89 12.87 -2.30
N VAL A 76 12.58 14.14 -2.52
CA VAL A 76 12.90 15.23 -1.58
C VAL A 76 12.18 15.03 -0.24
N ASN A 77 10.89 14.69 -0.28
CA ASN A 77 10.14 14.42 0.95
C ASN A 77 10.60 13.13 1.65
N ALA A 78 11.05 12.11 0.91
CA ALA A 78 11.67 10.93 1.49
C ALA A 78 12.98 11.27 2.23
N ARG A 79 13.85 12.10 1.65
CA ARG A 79 15.09 12.55 2.32
C ARG A 79 14.81 13.39 3.56
N ARG A 80 13.82 14.30 3.50
CA ARG A 80 13.39 15.10 4.65
C ARG A 80 12.78 14.23 5.75
N PHE A 81 12.03 13.21 5.37
CA PHE A 81 11.52 12.19 6.28
C PHE A 81 12.67 11.40 6.93
N ASP A 82 13.62 10.88 6.15
CA ASP A 82 14.75 10.10 6.69
C ASP A 82 15.60 10.95 7.64
N ALA A 83 15.81 12.24 7.33
CA ALA A 83 16.53 13.17 8.19
C ALA A 83 15.79 13.48 9.50
N THR A 84 14.47 13.74 9.44
CA THR A 84 13.64 13.97 10.64
C THR A 84 13.49 12.70 11.48
N PHE A 85 13.40 11.53 10.85
CA PHE A 85 13.35 10.25 11.52
C PHE A 85 14.69 9.88 12.17
N ALA A 86 15.81 10.13 11.50
CA ALA A 86 17.15 9.94 12.07
C ALA A 86 17.39 10.88 13.25
N ALA A 87 16.96 12.15 13.15
CA ALA A 87 17.02 13.11 14.25
C ALA A 87 16.14 12.67 15.43
N ALA A 88 14.91 12.20 15.18
CA ALA A 88 14.05 11.65 16.23
C ALA A 88 14.65 10.39 16.88
N LYS A 89 15.27 9.51 16.07
CA LYS A 89 15.96 8.30 16.55
C LYS A 89 17.20 8.62 17.38
N ALA A 90 17.90 9.72 17.10
CA ALA A 90 19.08 10.17 17.86
C ALA A 90 18.72 10.81 19.21
N ILE A 91 17.45 11.24 19.38
CA ILE A 91 16.95 11.85 20.61
C ILE A 91 16.26 10.80 21.52
N GLU A 92 15.87 9.64 20.99
CA GLU A 92 15.30 8.53 21.77
C GLU A 92 16.40 7.77 22.53
N ASP A 93 16.66 8.17 23.78
CA ASP A 93 16.98 7.20 24.84
C ASP A 93 15.87 6.12 24.87
N PRO A 94 16.14 4.87 25.27
CA PRO A 94 15.14 3.82 25.32
C PRO A 94 14.00 4.26 26.26
N LEU A 95 12.93 4.77 25.65
CA LEU A 95 11.77 5.28 26.35
C LEU A 95 11.25 4.13 27.22
N SER A 96 11.34 4.31 28.54
CA SER A 96 10.85 3.31 29.48
C SER A 96 9.40 2.99 29.14
N ALA A 97 9.01 1.71 29.29
CA ALA A 97 7.63 1.25 29.08
C ALA A 97 6.59 2.14 29.79
N LYS A 98 7.00 2.75 30.91
CA LYS A 98 6.23 3.72 31.71
C LYS A 98 6.01 5.07 31.01
N ALA A 99 6.99 5.57 30.24
CA ALA A 99 6.88 6.82 29.47
C ALA A 99 6.01 6.67 28.20
N LEU A 100 5.87 5.45 27.68
CA LEU A 100 5.06 5.14 26.50
C LEU A 100 3.56 4.93 26.79
N ARG A 101 3.09 5.12 28.04
CA ARG A 101 1.70 4.84 28.47
C ARG A 101 1.21 3.50 27.91
N MET A 102 1.94 2.45 28.28
CA MET A 102 1.78 1.09 27.77
C MET A 102 0.58 0.31 28.33
N GLU A 103 -0.27 0.90 29.18
CA GLU A 103 -1.53 0.24 29.52
C GLU A 103 -2.52 0.50 28.39
N LEU A 104 -2.83 -0.56 27.64
CA LEU A 104 -4.06 -0.60 26.87
C LEU A 104 -5.17 -0.93 27.87
N ASP A 105 -5.70 0.10 28.52
CA ASP A 105 -6.87 -0.06 29.37
C ASP A 105 -8.02 -0.69 28.56
N GLU A 106 -8.96 -1.32 29.26
CA GLU A 106 -10.09 -2.04 28.65
C GLU A 106 -10.83 -1.15 27.62
N ILE A 107 -10.95 0.15 27.94
CA ILE A 107 -11.58 1.17 27.09
C ILE A 107 -10.79 1.41 25.80
N ALA A 108 -9.47 1.57 25.87
CA ALA A 108 -8.62 1.75 24.70
C ALA A 108 -8.56 0.47 23.86
N GLY A 109 -8.56 -0.71 24.50
CA GLY A 109 -8.63 -2.00 23.83
C GLY A 109 -9.90 -2.11 22.99
N ASP A 110 -11.06 -1.83 23.58
CA ASP A 110 -12.35 -1.80 22.90
C ASP A 110 -12.39 -0.81 21.74
N LEU A 111 -11.80 0.37 21.92
CA LEU A 111 -11.75 1.39 20.88
C LEU A 111 -10.89 0.96 19.69
N GLU A 112 -9.73 0.34 19.93
CA GLU A 112 -8.88 -0.19 18.86
C GLU A 112 -9.55 -1.40 18.17
N THR A 113 -10.24 -2.26 18.91
CA THR A 113 -11.05 -3.35 18.36
C THR A 113 -12.15 -2.80 17.44
N ARG A 114 -12.89 -1.77 17.87
CA ARG A 114 -13.93 -1.11 17.05
C ARG A 114 -13.36 -0.47 15.79
N ARG A 115 -12.10 0.00 15.80
CA ARG A 115 -11.44 0.55 14.60
C ARG A 115 -11.13 -0.51 13.54
N LEU A 116 -11.09 -1.80 13.89
CA LEU A 116 -10.88 -2.87 12.91
C LEU A 116 -12.13 -3.13 12.05
N SER A 117 -13.32 -2.98 12.62
CA SER A 117 -14.60 -3.19 11.93
C SER A 117 -14.74 -2.40 10.61
N PRO A 118 -14.51 -1.06 10.58
CA PRO A 118 -14.63 -0.29 9.35
C PRO A 118 -13.57 -0.64 8.28
N LEU A 119 -12.48 -1.33 8.62
CA LEU A 119 -11.47 -1.75 7.64
C LEU A 119 -12.03 -2.78 6.66
N GLY A 120 -12.87 -3.70 7.14
CA GLY A 120 -13.57 -4.66 6.29
C GLY A 120 -14.54 -3.97 5.33
N HIS A 121 -15.33 -3.02 5.85
CA HIS A 121 -16.28 -2.26 5.02
C HIS A 121 -15.57 -1.40 3.97
N ARG A 122 -14.47 -0.71 4.33
CA ARG A 122 -13.67 0.06 3.37
C ARG A 122 -13.06 -0.83 2.30
N ALA A 123 -12.52 -1.99 2.68
CA ALA A 123 -11.99 -2.96 1.72
C ALA A 123 -13.09 -3.50 0.79
N PHE A 124 -14.32 -3.67 1.29
CA PHE A 124 -15.47 -4.05 0.47
C PHE A 124 -15.84 -2.95 -0.54
N LEU A 125 -15.90 -1.69 -0.13
CA LEU A 125 -16.14 -0.57 -1.05
C LEU A 125 -15.06 -0.49 -2.14
N TRP A 126 -13.78 -0.69 -1.78
CA TRP A 126 -12.70 -0.81 -2.74
C TRP A 126 -12.87 -1.98 -3.70
N THR A 127 -13.40 -3.10 -3.21
CA THR A 127 -13.73 -4.26 -4.07
C THR A 127 -14.78 -3.91 -5.11
N ILE A 128 -15.85 -3.22 -4.73
CA ILE A 128 -16.88 -2.77 -5.66
C ILE A 128 -16.28 -1.83 -6.71
N PHE A 129 -15.49 -0.85 -6.27
CA PHE A 129 -14.83 0.09 -7.17
C PHE A 129 -13.95 -0.62 -8.20
N TRP A 130 -13.07 -1.53 -7.76
CA TRP A 130 -12.20 -2.27 -8.66
C TRP A 130 -12.95 -3.30 -9.51
N GLY A 131 -14.07 -3.83 -9.03
CA GLY A 131 -15.00 -4.65 -9.82
C GLY A 131 -15.63 -3.86 -10.97
N ALA A 132 -16.01 -2.60 -10.73
CA ALA A 132 -16.52 -1.71 -11.77
C ALA A 132 -15.43 -1.36 -12.81
N VAL A 133 -14.19 -1.11 -12.36
CA VAL A 133 -13.03 -0.91 -13.26
C VAL A 133 -12.78 -2.15 -14.12
N LEU A 134 -12.82 -3.35 -13.52
CA LEU A 134 -12.69 -4.61 -14.25
C LEU A 134 -13.80 -4.78 -15.30
N ALA A 135 -15.05 -4.50 -14.93
CA ALA A 135 -16.19 -4.58 -15.84
C ALA A 135 -16.08 -3.57 -17.00
N ALA A 136 -15.62 -2.35 -16.74
CA ALA A 136 -15.34 -1.36 -17.77
C ALA A 136 -14.23 -1.82 -18.72
N GLY A 137 -13.17 -2.43 -18.18
CA GLY A 137 -12.10 -3.03 -18.99
C GLY A 137 -12.60 -4.19 -19.87
N ALA A 138 -13.46 -5.06 -19.33
CA ALA A 138 -14.07 -6.15 -20.10
C ALA A 138 -14.97 -5.62 -21.22
N ALA A 139 -15.81 -4.63 -20.92
CA ALA A 139 -16.68 -4.00 -21.92
C ALA A 139 -15.87 -3.31 -23.03
N GLY A 140 -14.78 -2.63 -22.69
CA GLY A 140 -13.87 -2.03 -23.66
C GLY A 140 -13.19 -3.06 -24.55
N ALA A 141 -12.74 -4.18 -23.98
CA ALA A 141 -12.12 -5.28 -24.74
C ALA A 141 -13.13 -5.94 -25.69
N LEU A 142 -14.35 -6.23 -25.21
CA LEU A 142 -15.43 -6.80 -26.03
C LEU A 142 -15.82 -5.85 -27.15
N ARG A 143 -15.88 -4.54 -26.88
CA ARG A 143 -16.14 -3.53 -27.91
C ARG A 143 -15.04 -3.50 -28.96
N ALA A 144 -13.77 -3.51 -28.54
CA ALA A 144 -12.65 -3.57 -29.47
C ALA A 144 -12.71 -4.82 -30.35
N MET A 145 -13.03 -5.99 -29.78
CA MET A 145 -13.22 -7.22 -30.53
C MET A 145 -14.40 -7.14 -31.52
N ALA A 146 -15.54 -6.60 -31.09
CA ALA A 146 -16.71 -6.44 -31.96
C ALA A 146 -16.42 -5.50 -33.13
N ASP A 147 -15.81 -4.34 -32.84
CA ASP A 147 -15.44 -3.36 -33.86
C ASP A 147 -14.43 -3.95 -34.86
N SER A 148 -13.48 -4.78 -34.41
CA SER A 148 -12.50 -5.45 -35.28
C SER A 148 -13.10 -6.45 -36.27
N SER A 149 -14.35 -6.87 -36.07
CA SER A 149 -15.07 -7.78 -36.98
C SER A 149 -15.76 -7.06 -38.13
N LEU A 150 -15.84 -5.72 -38.11
CA LEU A 150 -16.47 -4.93 -39.17
C LEU A 150 -15.48 -4.72 -40.34
N PRO A 151 -15.86 -5.02 -41.60
CA PRO A 151 -14.96 -4.93 -42.75
C PRO A 151 -14.36 -3.54 -43.00
N THR A 152 -15.05 -2.50 -42.55
CA THR A 152 -14.67 -1.09 -42.74
C THR A 152 -13.94 -0.48 -41.54
N TYR A 153 -13.73 -1.25 -40.47
CA TYR A 153 -13.15 -0.71 -39.25
C TYR A 153 -11.62 -0.78 -39.29
N ASP A 154 -10.98 0.37 -39.07
CA ASP A 154 -9.53 0.46 -39.04
C ASP A 154 -8.99 0.05 -37.65
N THR A 155 -8.54 -1.20 -37.57
CA THR A 155 -7.88 -1.75 -36.37
C THR A 155 -6.51 -1.13 -36.10
N ASN A 156 -5.92 -0.44 -37.08
CA ASN A 156 -4.67 0.31 -36.90
C ASN A 156 -4.90 1.74 -36.40
N SER A 157 -6.17 2.15 -36.23
CA SER A 157 -6.48 3.48 -35.71
C SER A 157 -5.99 3.65 -34.26
N ALA A 158 -5.48 4.84 -33.94
CA ALA A 158 -5.03 5.17 -32.59
C ALA A 158 -6.15 5.01 -31.54
N GLY A 159 -7.40 5.25 -31.93
CA GLY A 159 -8.57 5.04 -31.07
C GLY A 159 -8.77 3.58 -30.69
N HIS A 160 -8.59 2.65 -31.63
CA HIS A 160 -8.63 1.22 -31.34
C HIS A 160 -7.51 0.79 -30.40
N GLY A 161 -6.27 1.23 -30.67
CA GLY A 161 -5.11 0.92 -29.81
C GLY A 161 -5.27 1.43 -28.37
N LEU A 162 -5.78 2.66 -28.19
CA LEU A 162 -6.07 3.24 -26.88
C LEU A 162 -7.18 2.48 -26.14
N LEU A 163 -8.24 2.09 -26.85
CA LEU A 163 -9.33 1.29 -26.29
C LEU A 163 -8.81 -0.07 -25.79
N VAL A 164 -8.04 -0.79 -26.62
CA VAL A 164 -7.45 -2.09 -26.25
C VAL A 164 -6.51 -1.96 -25.06
N LEU A 165 -5.58 -1.01 -25.09
CA LEU A 165 -4.65 -0.78 -23.99
C LEU A 165 -5.36 -0.41 -22.69
N GLY A 166 -6.29 0.55 -22.75
CA GLY A 166 -7.07 0.98 -21.59
C GLY A 166 -7.85 -0.19 -20.99
N SER A 167 -8.40 -1.05 -21.85
CA SER A 167 -9.11 -2.27 -21.45
C SER A 167 -8.19 -3.26 -20.74
N ILE A 168 -7.00 -3.53 -21.28
CA ILE A 168 -6.00 -4.42 -20.66
C ILE A 168 -5.57 -3.89 -19.29
N LEU A 169 -5.27 -2.59 -19.18
CA LEU A 169 -4.86 -1.99 -17.91
C LEU A 169 -5.98 -2.04 -16.86
N ALA A 170 -7.22 -1.72 -17.27
CA ALA A 170 -8.38 -1.81 -16.40
C ALA A 170 -8.65 -3.25 -15.93
N LEU A 171 -8.53 -4.24 -16.81
CA LEU A 171 -8.64 -5.66 -16.47
C LEU A 171 -7.55 -6.09 -15.48
N ALA A 172 -6.29 -5.76 -15.75
CA ALA A 172 -5.16 -6.15 -14.91
C ALA A 172 -5.24 -5.52 -13.51
N LEU A 173 -5.47 -4.20 -13.43
CA LEU A 173 -5.61 -3.49 -12.15
C LEU A 173 -6.86 -3.92 -11.40
N GLY A 174 -7.99 -4.02 -12.09
CA GLY A 174 -9.25 -4.49 -11.52
C GLY A 174 -9.13 -5.89 -10.95
N ALA A 175 -8.45 -6.81 -11.65
CA ALA A 175 -8.26 -8.18 -11.17
C ALA A 175 -7.32 -8.24 -9.96
N VAL A 176 -6.10 -7.68 -10.08
CA VAL A 176 -5.10 -7.78 -9.01
C VAL A 176 -5.55 -7.02 -7.76
N ILE A 177 -5.98 -5.76 -7.91
CA ILE A 177 -6.35 -4.93 -6.76
C ILE A 177 -7.74 -5.33 -6.24
N GLY A 178 -8.67 -5.71 -7.12
CA GLY A 178 -9.99 -6.20 -6.74
C GLY A 178 -9.92 -7.48 -5.91
N VAL A 179 -9.14 -8.47 -6.34
CA VAL A 179 -8.94 -9.72 -5.58
C VAL A 179 -8.31 -9.43 -4.20
N ASN A 180 -7.28 -8.59 -4.14
CA ASN A 180 -6.68 -8.21 -2.86
C ASN A 180 -7.65 -7.45 -1.94
N SER A 181 -8.47 -6.57 -2.50
CA SER A 181 -9.51 -5.84 -1.77
C SER A 181 -10.57 -6.79 -1.23
N LEU A 182 -10.99 -7.79 -2.02
CA LEU A 182 -11.95 -8.81 -1.60
C LEU A 182 -11.40 -9.70 -0.48
N LEU A 183 -10.14 -10.12 -0.60
CA LEU A 183 -9.45 -10.87 0.46
C LEU A 183 -9.35 -10.04 1.75
N ALA A 184 -9.08 -8.74 1.64
CA ALA A 184 -9.09 -7.85 2.81
C ALA A 184 -10.51 -7.70 3.39
N ALA A 185 -11.53 -7.53 2.55
CA ALA A 185 -12.93 -7.38 2.96
C ALA A 185 -13.47 -8.60 3.72
N THR A 186 -13.03 -9.80 3.34
CA THR A 186 -13.43 -11.04 4.01
C THR A 186 -12.64 -11.33 5.28
N ARG A 187 -11.35 -10.98 5.32
CA ARG A 187 -10.47 -11.31 6.45
C ARG A 187 -10.53 -10.29 7.57
N TRP A 188 -10.70 -8.99 7.31
CA TRP A 188 -10.80 -8.00 8.40
C TRP A 188 -11.97 -8.24 9.37
N PRO A 189 -13.18 -8.61 8.93
CA PRO A 189 -14.26 -9.00 9.84
C PRO A 189 -13.93 -10.25 10.67
N ARG A 190 -13.20 -11.22 10.11
CA ARG A 190 -12.77 -12.41 10.85
C ARG A 190 -11.76 -12.04 11.93
N ARG A 191 -10.78 -11.20 11.60
CA ARG A 191 -9.83 -10.63 12.57
C ARG A 191 -10.51 -9.83 13.66
N TYR A 192 -11.47 -9.00 13.30
CA TYR A 192 -12.28 -8.27 14.28
C TYR A 192 -12.94 -9.22 15.27
N ARG A 193 -13.63 -10.26 14.78
CA ARG A 193 -14.26 -11.26 15.66
C ARG A 193 -13.24 -12.00 16.52
N SER A 194 -12.11 -12.39 15.92
CA SER A 194 -11.05 -13.10 16.63
C SER A 194 -10.45 -12.24 17.76
N VAL A 195 -10.22 -10.95 17.52
CA VAL A 195 -9.77 -9.99 18.55
C VAL A 195 -10.84 -9.79 19.62
N VAL A 196 -12.13 -9.71 19.24
CA VAL A 196 -13.24 -9.63 20.21
C VAL A 196 -13.27 -10.87 21.11
N THR A 197 -13.00 -12.06 20.58
CA THR A 197 -13.03 -13.30 21.38
C THR A 197 -11.82 -13.47 22.28
N THR A 198 -10.63 -13.06 21.85
CA THR A 198 -9.39 -13.28 22.63
C THR A 198 -8.99 -12.10 23.50
N GLY A 199 -9.53 -10.91 23.21
CA GLY A 199 -9.01 -9.66 23.72
C GLY A 199 -7.62 -9.33 23.18
N TRP A 200 -7.04 -8.25 23.73
CA TRP A 200 -5.67 -7.84 23.47
C TRP A 200 -4.76 -8.32 24.59
N ARG A 201 -3.65 -8.96 24.22
CA ARG A 201 -2.60 -9.41 25.14
C ARG A 201 -1.32 -8.63 24.89
N GLU A 202 -0.68 -8.18 25.95
CA GLU A 202 0.63 -7.53 25.85
C GLU A 202 1.69 -8.54 25.41
N ALA A 203 2.58 -8.10 24.52
CA ALA A 203 3.72 -8.88 24.08
C ALA A 203 4.89 -7.98 23.70
N ARG A 204 6.06 -8.58 23.56
CA ARG A 204 7.27 -7.94 23.06
C ARG A 204 7.59 -8.50 21.68
N ALA A 205 7.61 -7.62 20.68
CA ALA A 205 7.92 -7.98 19.31
C ALA A 205 9.41 -7.79 19.05
N THR A 206 10.04 -8.86 18.57
CA THR A 206 11.38 -8.83 17.99
C THR A 206 11.26 -9.08 16.48
N GLY A 207 11.70 -8.10 15.69
CA GLY A 207 11.77 -8.27 14.25
C GLY A 207 12.87 -9.26 13.87
N ARG A 208 12.55 -10.21 12.97
CA ARG A 208 13.56 -11.04 12.31
C ARG A 208 13.46 -10.86 10.79
N PRO A 209 14.60 -10.72 10.08
CA PRO A 209 14.62 -10.84 8.64
C PRO A 209 14.04 -12.19 8.22
N ARG A 210 13.08 -12.18 7.29
CA ARG A 210 12.58 -13.41 6.70
C ARG A 210 13.73 -14.14 5.99
N THR A 211 14.00 -15.38 6.39
CA THR A 211 15.13 -16.20 5.91
C THR A 211 15.15 -16.34 4.38
N LEU A 212 13.97 -16.50 3.76
CA LEU A 212 13.80 -16.65 2.31
C LEU A 212 13.78 -15.33 1.54
N ALA A 213 13.78 -14.18 2.22
CA ALA A 213 13.67 -12.87 1.57
C ALA A 213 14.62 -11.86 2.25
N SER A 214 15.93 -12.15 2.24
CA SER A 214 16.94 -11.30 2.90
C SER A 214 17.04 -9.87 2.34
N ARG A 215 16.46 -9.60 1.17
CA ARG A 215 16.50 -8.29 0.50
C ARG A 215 15.99 -7.14 1.38
N ARG A 216 16.60 -5.97 1.18
CA ARG A 216 16.25 -4.69 1.80
C ARG A 216 14.84 -4.28 1.35
N GLY A 217 13.80 -4.70 2.10
CA GLY A 217 12.41 -4.36 1.80
C GLY A 217 11.39 -5.48 2.00
N SER A 218 11.85 -6.71 2.24
CA SER A 218 10.95 -7.84 2.50
C SER A 218 10.21 -7.71 3.84
N PRO A 219 9.02 -8.33 3.98
CA PRO A 219 8.31 -8.44 5.25
C PRO A 219 9.20 -9.03 6.33
N ALA A 220 9.11 -8.47 7.53
CA ALA A 220 9.73 -9.05 8.71
C ALA A 220 8.75 -10.03 9.34
N ASP A 221 9.26 -11.22 9.64
CA ASP A 221 8.59 -12.12 10.56
C ASP A 221 8.82 -11.56 11.97
N LEU A 222 7.81 -11.67 12.82
CA LEU A 222 7.86 -11.20 14.19
C LEU A 222 7.90 -12.39 15.13
N ARG A 223 8.87 -12.38 16.03
CA ARG A 223 8.83 -13.17 17.26
C ARG A 223 8.11 -12.34 18.31
N LEU A 224 7.10 -12.92 18.95
CA LEU A 224 6.30 -12.31 19.99
C LEU A 224 6.58 -13.06 21.29
N ASP A 225 7.19 -12.38 22.25
CA ASP A 225 7.47 -12.88 23.59
C ASP A 225 6.40 -12.36 24.55
N PHE A 226 5.67 -13.25 25.22
CA PHE A 226 4.59 -12.90 26.14
C PHE A 226 5.06 -12.89 27.60
N PRO A 227 4.39 -12.14 28.50
CA PRO A 227 4.74 -12.10 29.92
C PRO A 227 4.67 -13.44 30.66
N ASP A 228 3.87 -14.38 30.15
CA ASP A 228 3.73 -15.76 30.67
C ASP A 228 4.88 -16.68 30.25
N GLY A 229 5.87 -16.16 29.50
CA GLY A 229 7.00 -16.91 28.98
C GLY A 229 6.70 -17.68 27.69
N SER A 230 5.48 -17.59 27.15
CA SER A 230 5.16 -18.19 25.86
C SER A 230 5.76 -17.38 24.70
N GLU A 231 6.17 -18.07 23.65
CA GLU A 231 6.73 -17.49 22.43
C GLU A 231 5.85 -17.84 21.24
N THR A 232 5.57 -16.85 20.38
CA THR A 232 4.81 -17.06 19.14
C THR A 232 5.49 -16.38 17.97
N HIS A 233 5.63 -17.10 16.86
CA HIS A 233 6.10 -16.53 15.61
C HIS A 233 4.91 -16.19 14.71
N VAL A 234 4.95 -15.00 14.14
CA VAL A 234 3.92 -14.54 13.21
C VAL A 234 4.54 -13.95 11.95
N SER A 235 3.94 -14.29 10.82
CA SER A 235 4.22 -13.62 9.55
C SER A 235 3.36 -12.37 9.47
N THR A 236 3.99 -11.26 9.10
CA THR A 236 3.25 -10.06 8.74
C THR A 236 3.00 -10.05 7.24
N TRP A 237 1.85 -9.54 6.83
CA TRP A 237 1.50 -9.53 5.41
C TRP A 237 2.35 -8.53 4.62
N ASP A 238 2.65 -8.88 3.38
CA ASP A 238 3.43 -8.08 2.42
C ASP A 238 2.88 -6.66 2.26
N SER A 239 1.56 -6.51 2.21
CA SER A 239 0.92 -5.19 2.10
C SER A 239 1.19 -4.29 3.30
N THR A 240 1.52 -4.86 4.46
CA THR A 240 1.79 -4.16 5.73
C THR A 240 3.26 -4.25 6.20
N CYS A 241 4.13 -4.90 5.42
CA CYS A 241 5.57 -5.02 5.72
C CYS A 241 6.24 -3.68 6.05
N HIS A 242 5.73 -2.62 5.42
CA HIS A 242 6.26 -1.29 5.52
C HIS A 242 6.10 -0.70 6.93
N VAL A 243 5.14 -1.16 7.73
CA VAL A 243 4.91 -0.74 9.13
C VAL A 243 5.83 -1.46 10.09
N VAL A 244 6.13 -2.72 9.81
CA VAL A 244 7.01 -3.56 10.62
C VAL A 244 8.48 -3.26 10.33
N ARG A 245 8.78 -2.72 9.15
CA ARG A 245 10.14 -2.41 8.70
C ARG A 245 11.00 -1.58 9.67
N PRO A 246 10.50 -0.50 10.32
CA PRO A 246 11.29 0.24 11.33
C PRO A 246 11.66 -0.60 12.56
N TYR A 247 10.93 -1.68 12.80
CA TYR A 247 11.10 -2.61 13.92
C TYR A 247 11.84 -3.88 13.53
N ARG A 248 12.21 -4.06 12.25
CA ARG A 248 12.89 -5.27 11.74
C ARG A 248 14.18 -5.58 12.49
N ASP A 249 14.94 -4.56 12.84
CA ASP A 249 16.23 -4.69 13.52
C ASP A 249 16.14 -4.22 14.99
N ARG A 250 14.91 -4.05 15.51
CA ARG A 250 14.67 -3.70 16.91
C ARG A 250 14.26 -4.94 17.68
N HIS A 251 14.80 -5.03 18.88
CA HIS A 251 14.45 -6.04 19.86
C HIS A 251 13.52 -5.42 20.90
N ASP A 252 12.67 -6.25 21.50
CA ASP A 252 11.83 -5.87 22.64
C ASP A 252 10.85 -4.69 22.37
N VAL A 253 10.28 -4.62 21.17
CA VAL A 253 9.30 -3.59 20.83
C VAL A 253 7.98 -3.90 21.51
N PRO A 254 7.45 -3.02 22.37
CA PRO A 254 6.18 -3.29 23.01
C PRO A 254 5.04 -3.30 21.99
N VAL A 255 4.19 -4.32 22.02
CA VAL A 255 3.02 -4.47 21.15
C VAL A 255 1.85 -5.10 21.91
N TRP A 256 0.65 -5.02 21.33
CA TRP A 256 -0.49 -5.83 21.76
C TRP A 256 -0.89 -6.79 20.66
N VAL A 257 -1.31 -7.98 21.03
CA VAL A 257 -1.65 -9.07 20.11
C VAL A 257 -3.07 -9.49 20.39
N GLY A 258 -3.90 -9.53 19.36
CA GLY A 258 -5.27 -10.03 19.45
C GLY A 258 -5.56 -10.98 18.30
N GLY A 259 -6.52 -11.87 18.53
CA GLY A 259 -6.90 -12.94 17.62
C GLY A 259 -5.94 -14.12 17.61
N GLU A 260 -6.30 -15.14 16.84
CA GLU A 260 -5.62 -16.44 16.81
C GLU A 260 -5.40 -16.94 15.38
N GLY A 261 -4.41 -17.82 15.20
CA GLY A 261 -4.15 -18.51 13.94
C GLY A 261 -3.89 -17.55 12.77
N GLN A 262 -4.74 -17.61 11.74
CA GLN A 262 -4.63 -16.78 10.52
C GLN A 262 -5.29 -15.39 10.67
N ASP A 263 -6.03 -15.20 11.75
CA ASP A 263 -6.85 -14.02 12.01
C ASP A 263 -6.26 -13.16 13.15
N MET A 264 -4.95 -13.25 13.35
CA MET A 264 -4.22 -12.44 14.32
C MET A 264 -4.04 -10.99 13.84
N VAL A 265 -3.92 -10.08 14.81
CA VAL A 265 -3.57 -8.68 14.63
C VAL A 265 -2.52 -8.29 15.66
N VAL A 266 -1.44 -7.68 15.20
CA VAL A 266 -0.43 -7.05 16.07
C VAL A 266 -0.63 -5.55 16.03
N LEU A 267 -0.95 -4.98 17.18
CA LEU A 267 -1.12 -3.56 17.39
C LEU A 267 0.19 -2.96 17.85
N PHE A 268 0.79 -2.15 16.99
CA PHE A 268 1.99 -1.39 17.35
C PHE A 268 1.60 -0.09 18.06
N PRO A 269 2.37 0.35 19.08
CA PRO A 269 2.10 1.56 19.85
C PRO A 269 2.12 2.82 19.00
N ARG A 270 2.90 2.78 17.92
CA ARG A 270 2.91 3.83 16.90
C ARG A 270 2.85 3.18 15.53
N GLY A 271 2.00 3.72 14.68
CA GLY A 271 2.08 3.44 13.25
C GLY A 271 3.30 4.11 12.65
N ARG A 272 3.73 3.60 11.49
CA ARG A 272 4.78 4.28 10.72
C ARG A 272 4.40 5.71 10.31
N PHE A 273 3.09 5.97 10.13
CA PHE A 273 2.54 7.21 9.57
C PHE A 273 1.69 8.01 10.55
N SER A 274 1.55 7.55 11.79
CA SER A 274 0.76 8.23 12.80
C SER A 274 1.27 7.89 14.19
N ALA A 275 1.25 8.88 15.10
CA ALA A 275 1.38 8.64 16.53
C ALA A 275 0.28 7.72 17.10
N LYS A 276 -0.79 7.47 16.33
CA LYS A 276 -1.83 6.48 16.66
C LYS A 276 -1.29 5.06 16.59
N ARG A 277 -1.86 4.20 17.42
CA ARG A 277 -1.63 2.76 17.35
C ARG A 277 -2.01 2.23 15.97
N TYR A 278 -1.27 1.24 15.48
CA TYR A 278 -1.46 0.73 14.12
C TYR A 278 -1.62 -0.79 14.13
N ALA A 279 -2.77 -1.23 13.63
CA ALA A 279 -3.12 -2.64 13.52
C ALA A 279 -2.45 -3.25 12.27
N VAL A 280 -1.60 -4.25 12.49
CA VAL A 280 -0.93 -5.02 11.45
C VAL A 280 -1.57 -6.41 11.40
N PRO A 281 -2.14 -6.84 10.26
CA PRO A 281 -2.61 -8.20 10.12
C PRO A 281 -1.41 -9.16 10.17
N ALA A 282 -1.56 -10.20 10.98
CA ALA A 282 -0.55 -11.22 11.19
C ALA A 282 -1.17 -12.61 11.04
N ALA A 283 -0.33 -13.59 10.76
CA ALA A 283 -0.71 -14.99 10.76
C ALA A 283 0.33 -15.81 11.51
N TRP A 284 -0.15 -16.64 12.41
CA TRP A 284 0.67 -17.61 13.12
C TRP A 284 1.47 -18.47 12.14
N MET A 285 2.74 -18.66 12.46
CA MET A 285 3.64 -19.56 11.75
C MET A 285 4.00 -20.74 12.66
N PRO A 286 3.57 -21.97 12.30
CA PRO A 286 4.04 -23.17 12.98
C PRO A 286 5.56 -23.32 12.78
N GLY A 287 6.30 -23.57 13.86
CA GLY A 287 7.62 -24.21 13.75
C GLY A 287 8.83 -23.31 13.49
N ALA A 288 8.78 -21.99 13.65
CA ALA A 288 10.00 -21.17 13.64
C ALA A 288 10.76 -21.22 14.99
N ARG A 289 10.94 -22.41 15.58
CA ARG A 289 11.87 -22.59 16.69
C ARG A 289 13.28 -22.53 16.12
N THR A 290 13.84 -21.33 16.07
CA THR A 290 15.29 -21.15 15.94
C THR A 290 15.78 -20.51 17.22
N ASP A 291 15.92 -21.34 18.25
CA ASP A 291 17.08 -21.17 19.12
C ASP A 291 18.34 -21.49 18.28
N PRO A 292 19.44 -20.77 18.50
CA PRO A 292 20.73 -21.05 17.87
C PRO A 292 21.27 -22.44 18.19
#